data_AF-A0A4U0NBK3-F1
#
_entry.id   AF-A0A4U0NBK3-F1
#
_cell.length_a   1.000
_cell.length_b   1.000
_cell.length_c   1.000
_cell.angle_alpha   90.00
_cell.angle_beta   90.00
_cell.angle_gamma   90.00
#
_symmetry.space_group_name_H-M   'P 1'
#
loop_
_entity.id
_entity.type
_entity.pdbx_description
1 polymer ?
#
loop_
_entity_poly.entity_id
_entity_poly.type
_entity_poly.pdbx_seq_one_letter_code
_entity_poly.pdbx_strand_id
1 'polypeptide(L)'
;MPLGPGLPLRPGVPFPPALPLPPLAAYAPERTVLVDSLSKRLAPGLTVGLVLAPGPLTDKVAAALRSGGWTAPGFPLEAVTRWLADGTVDRIARAKRRDAAARQAQVREHLAGFDVRSDPRSYFAWWQLPDGWRAESFLAAAARRGIAVTPATAFAVAPEGAQGTAPAPNAVRLGLAGAPMDVLPYALKTLAAVARGAPDDALPE
;
A
#
# COMPACT_ATOMS: atom_id res chain seq x y z
N MET A 1 -29.60 -13.39 -3.58
CA MET A 1 -29.59 -12.02 -3.04
C MET A 1 -28.45 -11.27 -3.73
N PRO A 2 -28.74 -10.38 -4.69
CA PRO A 2 -27.69 -9.70 -5.43
C PRO A 2 -26.96 -8.76 -4.47
N LEU A 3 -25.63 -8.88 -4.43
CA LEU A 3 -24.77 -7.89 -3.77
C LEU A 3 -25.00 -6.56 -4.49
N GLY A 4 -25.56 -5.58 -3.78
CA GLY A 4 -25.76 -4.23 -4.32
C GLY A 4 -24.42 -3.65 -4.80
N PRO A 5 -24.44 -2.70 -5.74
CA PRO A 5 -23.22 -2.04 -6.22
C PRO A 5 -22.44 -1.54 -5.02
N GLY A 6 -21.17 -1.95 -4.92
CA GLY A 6 -20.28 -1.57 -3.82
C GLY A 6 -20.36 -0.07 -3.59
N LEU A 7 -20.72 0.32 -2.38
CA LEU A 7 -20.86 1.73 -2.00
C LEU A 7 -19.56 2.46 -2.42
N PRO A 8 -19.61 3.50 -3.26
CA PRO A 8 -18.41 4.24 -3.61
C PRO A 8 -17.76 4.74 -2.32
N LEU A 9 -16.44 4.55 -2.20
CA LEU A 9 -15.66 5.12 -1.11
C LEU A 9 -15.91 6.63 -1.11
N ARG A 10 -16.71 7.11 -0.16
CA ARG A 10 -17.12 8.52 -0.09
C ARG A 10 -15.86 9.39 0.04
N PRO A 11 -15.71 10.43 -0.80
CA PRO A 11 -14.67 11.44 -0.59
C PRO A 11 -14.78 11.99 0.84
N GLY A 12 -13.65 12.12 1.52
CA GLY A 12 -13.61 12.75 2.85
C GLY A 12 -13.98 11.87 4.05
N VAL A 13 -14.18 10.55 3.91
CA VAL A 13 -14.26 9.69 5.11
C VAL A 13 -12.84 9.46 5.63
N PRO A 14 -12.48 9.95 6.83
CA PRO A 14 -11.18 9.70 7.41
C PRO A 14 -11.01 8.20 7.68
N PHE A 15 -9.79 7.70 7.53
CA PHE A 15 -9.47 6.34 7.97
C PHE A 15 -9.84 6.21 9.46
N PRO A 16 -10.59 5.15 9.86
CA PRO A 16 -10.98 5.00 11.25
C PRO A 16 -9.74 4.94 12.16
N PRO A 17 -9.83 5.46 13.39
CA PRO A 17 -8.71 5.44 14.33
C PRO A 17 -8.22 4.01 14.53
N ALA A 18 -6.89 3.88 14.60
CA ALA A 18 -6.13 2.65 14.57
C ALA A 18 -6.25 1.81 15.85
N LEU A 19 -7.45 1.37 16.22
CA LEU A 19 -7.57 0.20 17.07
C LEU A 19 -7.13 -1.02 16.25
N PRO A 20 -6.36 -1.96 16.81
CA PRO A 20 -6.07 -3.22 16.12
C PRO A 20 -7.38 -3.98 15.97
N LEU A 21 -8.06 -3.76 14.84
CA LEU A 21 -9.23 -4.55 14.49
C LEU A 21 -8.76 -5.98 14.20
N PRO A 22 -9.44 -6.99 14.74
CA PRO A 22 -9.26 -8.37 14.31
C PRO A 22 -9.37 -8.46 12.77
N PRO A 23 -8.59 -9.35 12.13
CA PRO A 23 -8.73 -9.58 10.70
C PRO A 23 -10.12 -10.13 10.38
N LEU A 24 -10.56 -10.02 9.13
CA LEU A 24 -11.85 -10.57 8.68
C LEU A 24 -12.01 -12.06 9.04
N ALA A 25 -10.90 -12.81 9.00
CA ALA A 25 -10.87 -14.24 9.37
C ALA A 25 -11.25 -14.50 10.84
N ALA A 26 -11.14 -13.52 11.73
CA ALA A 26 -11.61 -13.64 13.11
C ALA A 26 -13.14 -13.50 13.22
N TYR A 27 -13.79 -12.83 12.26
CA TYR A 27 -15.23 -12.59 12.25
C TYR A 27 -16.01 -13.62 11.43
N ALA A 28 -15.40 -14.14 10.36
CA ALA A 28 -16.01 -15.14 9.46
C ALA A 28 -14.99 -16.21 9.06
N PRO A 29 -14.45 -17.00 10.01
CA PRO A 29 -13.43 -18.01 9.75
C PRO A 29 -13.87 -19.07 8.73
N GLU A 30 -15.15 -19.41 8.71
CA GLU A 30 -15.75 -20.39 7.80
C GLU A 30 -15.86 -19.91 6.35
N ARG A 31 -15.67 -18.61 6.10
CA ARG A 31 -15.81 -17.97 4.79
C ARG A 31 -14.57 -17.22 4.30
N THR A 32 -13.49 -17.22 5.08
CA THR A 32 -12.31 -16.41 4.80
C THR A 32 -11.07 -17.27 4.63
N VAL A 33 -10.38 -17.13 3.51
CA VAL A 33 -9.00 -17.59 3.35
C VAL A 33 -8.07 -16.44 3.73
N LEU A 34 -7.33 -16.58 4.83
CA LEU A 34 -6.34 -15.60 5.26
C LEU A 34 -5.00 -15.94 4.61
N VAL A 35 -4.46 -15.00 3.82
CA VAL A 35 -3.13 -15.09 3.22
C VAL A 35 -2.23 -14.05 3.90
N ASP A 36 -1.09 -14.50 4.40
CA ASP A 36 -0.13 -13.65 5.10
C ASP A 36 1.31 -13.97 4.66
N SER A 37 2.23 -13.04 4.86
CA SER A 37 3.64 -13.21 4.55
C SER A 37 4.52 -12.38 5.50
N LEU A 38 5.79 -12.77 5.57
CA LEU A 38 6.81 -12.00 6.28
C LEU A 38 7.56 -11.02 5.39
N SER A 39 7.23 -10.98 4.10
CA SER A 39 7.91 -10.11 3.12
C SER A 39 7.96 -8.64 3.55
N LYS A 40 6.89 -8.13 4.17
CA LYS A 40 6.77 -6.72 4.58
C LYS A 40 7.05 -6.52 6.08
N ARG A 41 6.93 -7.57 6.89
CA ARG A 41 7.27 -7.57 8.32
C ARG A 41 8.77 -7.69 8.57
N LEU A 42 9.44 -8.57 7.83
CA LEU A 42 10.86 -8.85 7.94
C LEU A 42 11.58 -8.35 6.68
N ALA A 43 11.70 -9.22 5.68
CA ALA A 43 12.43 -8.95 4.46
C ALA A 43 11.76 -9.65 3.26
N PRO A 44 11.64 -9.00 2.10
CA PRO A 44 11.01 -9.58 0.92
C PRO A 44 11.76 -10.80 0.37
N GLY A 45 13.06 -10.92 0.63
CA GLY A 45 13.89 -12.04 0.17
C GLY A 45 13.69 -13.36 0.90
N LEU A 46 12.89 -13.41 1.97
CA LEU A 46 12.63 -14.65 2.71
C LEU A 46 11.67 -15.59 1.97
N THR A 47 10.82 -15.08 1.08
CA THR A 47 9.87 -15.87 0.27
C THR A 47 9.00 -16.88 1.05
N VAL A 48 8.74 -16.64 2.34
CA VAL A 48 7.80 -17.43 3.17
C VAL A 48 6.43 -16.74 3.22
N GLY A 49 5.40 -17.51 2.90
CA GLY A 49 3.99 -17.15 3.04
C GLY A 49 3.24 -18.17 3.88
N LEU A 50 2.10 -17.75 4.44
CA LEU A 50 1.21 -18.55 5.27
C LEU A 50 -0.19 -18.43 4.69
N VAL A 51 -0.93 -19.53 4.71
CA VAL A 51 -2.35 -19.53 4.37
C VAL A 51 -3.14 -20.29 5.43
N LEU A 52 -4.23 -19.67 5.89
CA LEU A 52 -5.23 -20.31 6.72
C LEU A 52 -6.52 -20.37 5.90
N ALA A 53 -6.97 -21.59 5.60
CA ALA A 53 -8.18 -21.84 4.82
C ALA A 53 -9.25 -22.53 5.69
N PRO A 54 -10.54 -22.27 5.45
CA PRO A 54 -11.61 -23.02 6.11
C PRO A 54 -11.59 -24.48 5.63
N GLY A 55 -12.04 -25.40 6.50
CA GLY A 55 -12.02 -26.84 6.24
C GLY A 55 -12.45 -27.27 4.82
N PRO A 56 -13.59 -26.78 4.29
CA PRO A 56 -14.04 -27.12 2.94
C PRO A 56 -13.12 -26.68 1.78
N LEU A 57 -12.19 -25.75 2.03
CA LEU A 57 -11.24 -25.23 1.04
C LEU A 57 -9.82 -25.74 1.23
N THR A 58 -9.49 -26.36 2.38
CA THR A 58 -8.12 -26.78 2.72
C THR A 58 -7.49 -27.63 1.62
N ASP A 59 -8.18 -28.68 1.15
CA ASP A 59 -7.62 -29.58 0.13
C ASP A 59 -7.43 -28.89 -1.22
N LYS A 60 -8.36 -28.00 -1.60
CA LYS A 60 -8.28 -27.22 -2.83
C LYS A 60 -7.10 -26.25 -2.79
N VAL A 61 -6.90 -25.56 -1.67
CA VAL A 61 -5.76 -24.65 -1.47
C VAL A 61 -4.45 -25.44 -1.47
N ALA A 62 -4.39 -26.58 -0.77
CA ALA A 62 -3.20 -27.42 -0.73
C ALA A 62 -2.84 -27.97 -2.12
N ALA A 63 -3.84 -28.36 -2.93
CA ALA A 63 -3.63 -28.78 -4.31
C ALA A 63 -3.07 -27.65 -5.19
N ALA A 64 -3.64 -26.44 -5.09
CA ALA A 64 -3.15 -25.27 -5.82
C ALA A 64 -1.71 -24.88 -5.44
N LEU A 65 -1.36 -24.98 -4.15
CA LEU A 65 0.02 -24.75 -3.70
C LEU A 65 1.00 -25.76 -4.29
N ARG A 66 0.63 -27.05 -4.30
CA ARG A 66 1.46 -28.11 -4.89
C ARG A 66 1.65 -27.93 -6.40
N SER A 67 0.64 -27.46 -7.12
CA SER A 67 0.74 -27.28 -8.57
C SER A 67 1.55 -26.05 -9.00
N GLY A 68 1.66 -25.03 -8.14
CA GLY A 68 2.33 -23.77 -8.49
C GLY A 68 3.63 -23.46 -7.74
N GLY A 69 3.65 -23.63 -6.41
CA GLY A 69 4.74 -23.15 -5.54
C GLY A 69 5.51 -24.25 -4.80
N TRP A 70 5.06 -25.50 -4.89
CA TRP A 70 5.59 -26.70 -4.23
C TRP A 70 5.73 -26.55 -2.71
N THR A 71 6.84 -25.99 -2.21
CA THR A 71 7.12 -25.78 -0.78
C THR A 71 7.93 -24.52 -0.53
N ALA A 72 7.80 -23.94 0.67
CA ALA A 72 8.69 -22.87 1.10
C ALA A 72 10.14 -23.38 1.20
N PRO A 73 11.17 -22.60 0.83
CA PRO A 73 12.56 -23.03 0.96
C PRO A 73 12.91 -23.30 2.43
N GLY A 74 13.69 -24.36 2.68
CA GLY A 74 13.93 -24.87 4.04
C GLY A 74 14.61 -23.86 4.97
N PHE A 75 15.66 -23.17 4.50
CA PHE A 75 16.37 -22.18 5.32
C PHE A 75 15.48 -21.00 5.73
N PRO A 76 14.78 -20.29 4.81
CA PRO A 76 13.87 -19.24 5.20
C PRO A 76 12.75 -19.70 6.14
N LEU A 77 12.20 -20.90 5.93
CA LEU A 77 11.18 -21.46 6.82
C LEU A 77 11.71 -21.68 8.25
N GLU A 78 12.90 -22.24 8.39
CA GLU A 78 13.56 -22.45 9.69
C GLU A 78 13.85 -21.12 10.39
N ALA A 79 14.47 -20.16 9.68
CA ALA A 79 14.79 -18.84 10.21
C ALA A 79 13.53 -18.11 10.70
N VAL A 80 12.47 -18.12 9.88
CA VAL A 80 11.18 -17.53 10.22
C VAL A 80 10.57 -18.18 11.46
N THR A 81 10.60 -19.50 11.55
CA THR A 81 10.01 -20.24 12.68
C THR A 81 10.70 -19.86 13.99
N ARG A 82 12.04 -19.79 13.99
CA ARG A 82 12.82 -19.34 15.15
C ARG A 82 12.53 -17.89 15.51
N TRP A 83 12.50 -16.99 14.53
CA TRP A 83 12.24 -15.57 14.78
C TRP A 83 10.82 -15.26 15.24
N LEU A 84 9.85 -16.11 14.86
CA LEU A 84 8.49 -16.03 15.40
C LEU A 84 8.47 -16.50 16.85
N ALA A 85 9.14 -17.62 17.16
CA ALA A 85 9.19 -18.17 18.50
C ALA A 85 9.95 -17.28 19.51
N ASP A 86 11.04 -16.64 19.08
CA ASP A 86 11.87 -15.78 19.95
C ASP A 86 11.40 -14.31 20.02
N GLY A 87 10.34 -13.95 19.30
CA GLY A 87 9.77 -12.59 19.28
C GLY A 87 10.54 -11.58 18.43
N THR A 88 11.54 -11.99 17.65
CA THR A 88 12.27 -11.13 16.70
C THR A 88 11.33 -10.49 15.69
N VAL A 89 10.35 -11.24 15.17
CA VAL A 89 9.36 -10.69 14.22
C VAL A 89 8.59 -9.52 14.84
N ASP A 90 8.14 -9.67 16.09
CA ASP A 90 7.37 -8.63 16.76
C ASP A 90 8.21 -7.39 17.07
N ARG A 91 9.47 -7.59 17.46
CA ARG A 91 10.41 -6.49 17.69
C ARG A 91 10.65 -5.69 16.41
N ILE A 92 10.88 -6.37 15.28
CA ILE A 92 11.06 -5.71 13.97
C ILE A 92 9.76 -5.04 13.53
N ALA A 93 8.60 -5.69 13.67
CA ALA A 93 7.32 -5.11 13.31
C ALA A 93 7.02 -3.83 14.12
N ARG A 94 7.31 -3.81 15.43
CA ARG A 94 7.21 -2.60 16.26
C ARG A 94 8.15 -1.50 15.78
N ALA A 95 9.39 -1.83 15.42
CA ALA A 95 10.34 -0.86 14.88
C ALA A 95 9.85 -0.26 13.54
N LYS A 96 9.37 -1.10 12.61
CA LYS A 96 8.78 -0.63 11.34
C LYS A 96 7.54 0.24 11.55
N ARG A 97 6.68 -0.08 12.51
CA ARG A 97 5.50 0.76 12.83
C ARG A 97 5.92 2.13 13.35
N ARG A 98 6.98 2.23 14.16
CA ARG A 98 7.53 3.52 14.61
C ARG A 98 8.11 4.32 13.44
N ASP A 99 8.88 3.68 12.58
CA ASP A 99 9.45 4.31 11.38
C ASP A 99 8.35 4.80 10.41
N ALA A 100 7.33 3.96 10.14
CA ALA A 100 6.16 4.36 9.36
C ALA A 100 5.46 5.59 9.98
N ALA A 101 5.24 5.58 11.31
CA ALA A 101 4.60 6.70 12.00
C ALA A 101 5.40 8.01 11.88
N ALA A 102 6.73 7.94 11.96
CA ALA A 102 7.62 9.08 11.76
C ALA A 102 7.55 9.63 10.32
N ARG A 103 7.56 8.75 9.31
CA ARG A 103 7.40 9.14 7.90
C ARG A 103 6.03 9.76 7.62
N GLN A 104 4.98 9.20 8.23
CA GLN A 104 3.63 9.73 8.11
C GLN A 104 3.48 11.10 8.79
N ALA A 105 4.24 11.38 9.85
CA ALA A 105 4.30 12.72 10.43
C ALA A 105 4.86 13.74 9.44
N GLN A 106 5.92 13.38 8.70
CA GLN A 106 6.49 14.24 7.65
C GLN A 106 5.49 14.50 6.52
N VAL A 107 4.71 13.49 6.11
CA VAL A 107 3.63 13.67 5.12
C VAL A 107 2.58 14.67 5.62
N ARG A 108 2.10 14.52 6.86
CA ARG A 108 1.11 15.44 7.44
C ARG A 108 1.64 16.86 7.57
N GLU A 109 2.92 17.02 7.91
CA GLU A 109 3.57 18.32 8.06
C GLU A 109 3.74 19.02 6.71
N HIS A 110 4.41 18.37 5.74
CA HIS A 110 4.82 19.03 4.50
C HIS A 110 3.73 19.09 3.43
N LEU A 111 2.73 18.19 3.51
CA LEU A 111 1.56 18.20 2.63
C LEU A 111 0.30 18.71 3.35
N ALA A 112 0.47 19.47 4.44
CA ALA A 112 -0.63 20.17 5.09
C ALA A 112 -1.36 21.07 4.08
N GLY A 113 -2.69 21.01 4.08
CA GLY A 113 -3.56 21.76 3.16
C GLY A 113 -3.93 21.02 1.86
N PHE A 114 -3.38 19.83 1.61
CA PHE A 114 -3.80 18.97 0.51
C PHE A 114 -4.70 17.81 1.00
N ASP A 115 -5.52 17.22 0.10
CA ASP A 115 -6.28 15.99 0.39
C ASP A 115 -5.37 14.76 0.28
N VAL A 116 -4.66 14.49 1.38
CA VAL A 116 -3.79 13.32 1.55
C VAL A 116 -4.36 12.39 2.61
N ARG A 117 -4.64 11.14 2.22
CA ARG A 117 -5.21 10.10 3.07
C ARG A 117 -4.18 9.01 3.35
N SER A 118 -4.02 8.65 4.61
CA SER A 118 -3.12 7.57 5.01
C SER A 118 -3.44 6.98 6.39
N ASP A 119 -2.82 5.85 6.70
CA ASP A 119 -2.79 5.25 8.03
C ASP A 119 -1.40 5.48 8.67
N PRO A 120 -1.30 5.85 9.96
CA PRO A 120 -0.02 6.08 10.63
C PRO A 120 0.97 4.89 10.59
N ARG A 121 0.47 3.67 10.36
CA ARG A 121 1.28 2.44 10.29
C ARG A 121 1.65 2.05 8.86
N SER A 122 1.19 2.81 7.86
CA SER A 122 1.43 2.55 6.45
C SER A 122 2.69 3.24 5.95
N TYR A 123 3.34 2.63 4.96
CA TYR A 123 4.39 3.27 4.17
C TYR A 123 3.86 3.94 2.89
N PHE A 124 2.55 4.08 2.77
CA PHE A 124 1.89 4.68 1.61
C PHE A 124 0.94 5.78 2.02
N ALA A 125 0.90 6.86 1.24
CA ALA A 125 -0.13 7.88 1.34
C ALA A 125 -0.83 8.03 -0.02
N TRP A 126 -2.14 8.22 0.01
CA TRP A 126 -2.96 8.47 -1.17
C TRP A 126 -3.24 9.97 -1.26
N TRP A 127 -2.77 10.61 -2.33
CA TRP A 127 -2.91 12.04 -2.51
C TRP A 127 -3.85 12.32 -3.68
N GLN A 128 -5.02 12.87 -3.36
CA GLN A 128 -5.93 13.42 -4.36
C GLN A 128 -5.35 14.74 -4.87
N LEU A 129 -5.05 14.82 -6.16
CA LEU A 129 -4.40 15.99 -6.73
C LEU A 129 -5.36 17.18 -6.78
N PRO A 130 -4.85 18.43 -6.61
CA PRO A 130 -5.64 19.64 -6.81
C PRO A 130 -6.22 19.74 -8.21
N ASP A 131 -7.28 20.54 -8.35
CA ASP A 131 -7.85 20.88 -9.64
C ASP A 131 -6.80 21.53 -10.55
N GLY A 132 -6.82 21.17 -11.85
CA GLY A 132 -5.83 21.59 -12.84
C GLY A 132 -4.71 20.59 -13.09
N TRP A 133 -4.33 19.77 -12.10
CA TRP A 133 -3.38 18.67 -12.33
C TRP A 133 -4.09 17.44 -12.88
N ARG A 134 -3.42 16.72 -13.79
CA ARG A 134 -3.77 15.33 -14.13
C ARG A 134 -2.68 14.43 -13.56
N ALA A 135 -3.03 13.21 -13.15
CA ALA A 135 -2.07 12.26 -12.58
C ALA A 135 -0.83 12.06 -13.46
N GLU A 136 -1.01 11.98 -14.79
CA GLU A 136 0.08 11.80 -15.75
C GLU A 136 0.99 13.05 -15.85
N SER A 137 0.40 14.24 -15.94
CA SER A 137 1.18 15.49 -16.00
C SER A 137 1.93 15.76 -14.70
N PHE A 138 1.30 15.45 -13.55
CA PHE A 138 1.93 15.53 -12.24
C PHE A 138 3.09 14.53 -12.10
N LEU A 139 2.91 13.29 -12.58
CA LEU A 139 4.00 12.31 -12.62
C LEU A 139 5.21 12.83 -13.39
N ALA A 140 4.98 13.41 -14.57
CA ALA A 140 6.03 13.96 -15.40
C ALA A 140 6.73 15.15 -14.71
N ALA A 141 5.97 16.04 -14.07
CA ALA A 141 6.51 17.17 -13.31
C ALA A 141 7.34 16.71 -12.10
N ALA A 142 6.85 15.72 -11.34
CA ALA A 142 7.60 15.12 -10.24
C ALA A 142 8.89 14.43 -10.72
N ALA A 143 8.82 13.70 -11.84
CA ALA A 143 9.97 13.01 -12.42
C ALA A 143 11.06 13.99 -12.87
N ARG A 144 10.70 15.15 -13.43
CA ARG A 144 11.67 16.23 -13.75
C ARG A 144 12.42 16.76 -12.53
N ARG A 145 11.85 16.60 -11.34
CA ARG A 145 12.48 16.94 -10.05
C ARG A 145 13.18 15.74 -9.40
N GLY A 146 13.31 14.61 -10.10
CA GLY A 146 13.93 13.39 -9.60
C GLY A 146 13.06 12.59 -8.62
N ILE A 147 11.74 12.82 -8.62
CA ILE A 147 10.82 12.18 -7.66
C ILE A 147 9.84 11.28 -8.42
N ALA A 148 9.86 9.99 -8.10
CA ALA A 148 8.92 9.02 -8.65
C ALA A 148 7.68 8.88 -7.73
N VAL A 149 6.49 8.93 -8.33
CA VAL A 149 5.21 8.64 -7.67
C VAL A 149 4.39 7.69 -8.55
N THR A 150 3.42 6.96 -7.98
CA THR A 150 2.61 5.99 -8.74
C THR A 150 1.21 6.56 -9.01
N PRO A 151 0.71 6.60 -10.25
CA PRO A 151 -0.63 7.11 -10.54
C PRO A 151 -1.71 6.14 -10.06
N ALA A 152 -2.92 6.64 -9.79
CA ALA A 152 -4.05 5.83 -9.38
C ALA A 152 -4.47 4.78 -10.41
N THR A 153 -4.26 5.06 -11.70
CA THR A 153 -4.54 4.16 -12.83
C THR A 153 -3.78 2.84 -12.73
N ALA A 154 -2.61 2.81 -12.08
CA ALA A 154 -1.84 1.59 -11.84
C ALA A 154 -2.54 0.60 -10.89
N PHE A 155 -3.60 1.03 -10.18
CA PHE A 155 -4.40 0.20 -9.26
C PHE A 155 -5.82 -0.04 -9.77
N ALA A 156 -6.18 0.47 -10.95
CA ALA A 156 -7.52 0.34 -11.49
C ALA A 156 -7.70 -1.01 -12.20
N VAL A 157 -8.81 -1.69 -11.92
CA VAL A 157 -9.16 -2.97 -12.55
C VAL A 157 -10.26 -2.71 -13.57
N ALA A 158 -9.99 -3.03 -14.84
CA ALA A 158 -10.98 -2.92 -15.89
C ALA A 158 -12.02 -4.04 -15.76
N PRO A 159 -13.31 -3.77 -16.00
CA PRO A 159 -14.31 -4.82 -16.16
C PRO A 159 -13.89 -5.79 -17.26
N GLU A 160 -14.26 -7.06 -17.11
CA GLU A 160 -14.01 -8.08 -18.12
C GLU A 160 -14.61 -7.68 -19.47
N GLY A 161 -13.80 -7.73 -20.53
CA GLY A 161 -14.21 -7.34 -21.88
C GLY A 161 -14.16 -5.84 -22.20
N ALA A 162 -13.78 -4.97 -21.25
CA ALA A 162 -13.61 -3.55 -21.52
C ALA A 162 -12.34 -3.26 -22.33
N GLN A 163 -12.46 -2.54 -23.45
CA GLN A 163 -11.32 -1.94 -24.15
C GLN A 163 -10.95 -0.59 -23.51
N GLY A 164 -9.69 -0.46 -23.09
CA GLY A 164 -9.13 0.80 -22.60
C GLY A 164 -8.68 0.75 -21.14
N THR A 165 -8.26 1.91 -20.63
CA THR A 165 -7.82 2.05 -19.24
C THR A 165 -9.03 2.19 -18.32
N ALA A 166 -9.05 1.43 -17.22
CA ALA A 166 -10.11 1.53 -16.24
C ALA A 166 -10.18 2.94 -15.63
N PRO A 167 -11.39 3.48 -15.37
CA PRO A 167 -11.53 4.79 -14.74
C PRO A 167 -10.88 4.78 -13.36
N ALA A 168 -10.06 5.79 -13.09
CA ALA A 168 -9.37 5.98 -11.82
C ALA A 168 -9.54 7.42 -11.34
N PRO A 169 -9.54 7.68 -10.03
CA PRO A 169 -9.56 9.04 -9.51
C PRO A 169 -8.26 9.78 -9.89
N ASN A 170 -8.33 11.11 -9.95
CA ASN A 170 -7.17 11.96 -10.21
C ASN A 170 -6.25 12.03 -8.98
N ALA A 171 -5.51 10.96 -8.73
CA ALA A 171 -4.72 10.79 -7.52
C ALA A 171 -3.39 10.07 -7.80
N VAL A 172 -2.46 10.22 -6.86
CA VAL A 172 -1.18 9.51 -6.84
C VAL A 172 -0.96 8.83 -5.50
N ARG A 173 -0.27 7.69 -5.51
CA ARG A 173 0.22 7.01 -4.31
C ARG A 173 1.68 7.39 -4.08
N LEU A 174 1.96 7.93 -2.90
CA LEU A 174 3.31 8.18 -2.41
C LEU A 174 3.86 6.93 -1.72
N GLY A 175 5.05 6.48 -2.12
CA GLY A 175 5.78 5.40 -1.45
C GLY A 175 6.85 5.96 -0.51
N LEU A 176 6.67 5.78 0.79
CA LEU A 176 7.51 6.42 1.81
C LEU A 176 8.70 5.55 2.24
N ALA A 177 8.64 4.23 2.07
CA ALA A 177 9.67 3.30 2.55
C ALA A 177 11.02 3.41 1.80
N GLY A 178 10.99 3.83 0.53
CA GLY A 178 12.18 3.86 -0.31
C GLY A 178 13.08 5.08 -0.12
N ALA A 179 12.52 6.21 0.33
CA ALA A 179 13.29 7.43 0.56
C ALA A 179 13.99 7.37 1.93
N PRO A 180 15.27 7.78 2.04
CA PRO A 180 15.90 8.04 3.34
C PRO A 180 15.10 9.07 4.16
N MET A 181 15.14 8.96 5.49
CA MET A 181 14.34 9.80 6.40
C MET A 181 14.70 11.29 6.32
N ASP A 182 15.97 11.59 6.08
CA ASP A 182 16.55 12.92 5.92
C ASP A 182 16.22 13.56 4.55
N VAL A 183 16.04 12.74 3.51
CA VAL A 183 15.66 13.19 2.16
C VAL A 183 14.16 13.40 2.01
N LEU A 184 13.35 12.64 2.75
CA LEU A 184 11.88 12.67 2.65
C LEU A 184 11.26 14.08 2.77
N PRO A 185 11.67 14.96 3.72
CA PRO A 185 11.12 16.31 3.82
C PRO A 185 11.35 17.15 2.56
N TYR A 186 12.54 17.04 1.95
CA TYR A 186 12.85 17.76 0.71
C TYR A 186 11.94 17.29 -0.44
N ALA A 187 11.78 15.97 -0.60
CA ALA A 187 10.92 15.41 -1.64
C ALA A 187 9.46 15.85 -1.47
N LEU A 188 8.92 15.80 -0.24
CA LEU A 188 7.54 16.21 0.05
C LEU A 188 7.33 17.72 -0.19
N LYS A 189 8.27 18.58 0.24
CA LYS A 189 8.22 20.02 -0.03
C LYS A 189 8.27 20.33 -1.53
N THR A 190 9.08 19.59 -2.28
CA THR A 190 9.19 19.75 -3.73
C THR A 190 7.88 19.36 -4.42
N LEU A 191 7.29 18.22 -4.04
CA LEU A 191 5.98 17.82 -4.55
C LEU A 191 4.89 18.81 -4.19
N ALA A 192 4.90 19.37 -2.97
CA ALA A 192 3.97 20.42 -2.56
C ALA A 192 4.12 21.69 -3.40
N ALA A 193 5.34 22.10 -3.72
CA ALA A 193 5.60 23.24 -4.59
C ALA A 193 5.07 22.98 -6.02
N VAL A 194 5.32 21.79 -6.58
CA VAL A 194 4.76 21.38 -7.88
C VAL A 194 3.23 21.41 -7.85
N ALA A 195 2.61 20.84 -6.82
CA ALA A 195 1.16 20.78 -6.71
C ALA A 195 0.49 22.17 -6.55
N ARG A 196 1.21 23.19 -6.06
CA ARG A 196 0.74 24.58 -5.97
C ARG A 196 0.94 25.37 -7.27
N GLY A 197 1.88 24.96 -8.11
CA GLY A 197 2.11 25.57 -9.42
C GLY A 197 1.08 25.11 -10.46
N ALA A 198 1.13 25.73 -11.63
CA ALA A 198 0.31 25.29 -12.77
C ALA A 198 1.04 24.20 -13.58
N PRO A 199 0.30 23.33 -14.29
CA PRO A 199 0.89 22.38 -15.23
C PRO A 199 1.75 23.04 -16.32
N ASP A 200 1.37 24.25 -16.76
CA ASP A 200 2.06 25.01 -17.80
C ASP A 200 3.42 25.57 -17.32
N ASP A 201 3.54 25.93 -16.04
CA ASP A 201 4.82 26.32 -15.43
C ASP A 201 5.83 25.17 -15.35
N ALA A 202 5.35 23.94 -15.59
CA ALA A 202 6.17 22.74 -15.56
C ALA A 202 6.59 22.26 -16.96
N LEU A 203 6.10 22.88 -18.04
CA LEU A 203 6.54 22.57 -19.41
C LEU A 203 7.94 23.16 -19.66
N PRO A 204 8.85 22.45 -20.35
CA PRO A 204 10.12 23.03 -20.77
C PRO A 204 9.88 24.10 -21.87
N GLU A 205 10.68 25.17 -21.84
CA GLU A 205 11.02 25.91 -23.07
C GLU A 205 11.73 25.01 -24.08
#